data_AF-W2W619-F1
#
_entry.id   AF-W2W619-F1
#
_cell.length_a   1.000
_cell.length_b   1.000
_cell.length_c   1.000
_cell.angle_alpha   90.00
_cell.angle_beta   90.00
_cell.angle_gamma   90.00
#
_symmetry.space_group_name_H-M   'P 1'
#
loop_
_entity.id
_entity.type
_entity.pdbx_description
1 polymer ?
#
loop_
_entity_poly.entity_id
_entity_poly.type
_entity_poly.pdbx_seq_one_letter_code
_entity_poly.pdbx_strand_id
1 'polypeptide(L)'
;MQIRRRLQTPMRPRSRRVPSVCNLQVAVMPYPSSHLRLPLLREASTWSLAAGGLQKKWKGLKQRTAWRYKTLKDDDTAIVFCDEQEKEVHLKPRNRRLDDPLACHNVLAAASTASLNGILGATSPEVSSQFCRTMVGFMLHSCSPSERAKVLDVLTKQRLEEITIANRALVIRGIQHCLMSPLIRGKAVLHTAAKNVVCGTYELELSVLKEQIHSDEEAFIDTAGHFQFEDGGELERHQKVHTQEEPPHNGDLIQLIYGNKNITEVIAMMQHIAVESVKVKEQQPNLVKVVSDIDDTLFPGWIDKRYPLHIPYPGVSALYARLSRGLAQAANGENVRPSITFLTARPRGWLSVGRYLTLQHLKSLGVPNVTVLNGSVKGLVSNEKIANLKLDNFSRFAALFPEFKFVFFGDSGQGDTLLASRLLKSCPEQVLATFIHNVNPIFARTGDGGRKRAYAAEGVEFFGTYAGAALGAHKKGLISAEDVLAVADASEKELEEILFLGPEATIMKSERRNELQQDLDLIDMCLHAKRHELG
;
A
#
# COMPACT_ATOMS: atom_id res chain seq x y z
N MET A 1 -51.21 -33.59 48.35
CA MET A 1 -50.40 -34.69 48.95
C MET A 1 -48.92 -34.35 48.71
N GLN A 2 -47.98 -34.49 49.64
CA GLN A 2 -47.54 -35.69 50.40
C GLN A 2 -46.90 -36.76 49.48
N ILE A 3 -45.75 -37.40 49.79
CA ILE A 3 -44.73 -37.20 50.86
C ILE A 3 -43.43 -38.01 50.55
N ARG A 4 -42.26 -37.64 51.14
CA ARG A 4 -40.99 -38.41 51.39
C ARG A 4 -40.36 -39.30 50.27
N ARG A 5 -39.05 -39.24 49.95
CA ARG A 5 -37.77 -39.47 50.70
C ARG A 5 -37.35 -40.94 50.95
N ARG A 6 -36.11 -41.27 50.51
CA ARG A 6 -35.17 -42.32 51.02
C ARG A 6 -35.53 -43.79 50.70
N LEU A 7 -34.61 -44.77 50.76
CA LEU A 7 -33.20 -44.81 51.23
C LEU A 7 -32.18 -44.77 50.02
N GLN A 8 -30.97 -45.36 49.91
CA GLN A 8 -30.14 -46.26 50.73
C GLN A 8 -28.59 -46.11 50.45
N THR A 9 -27.81 -47.17 50.64
CA THR A 9 -26.31 -47.32 50.74
C THR A 9 -25.95 -48.79 50.28
N PRO A 10 -24.72 -49.39 50.33
CA PRO A 10 -23.53 -49.06 51.16
C PRO A 10 -22.07 -49.47 50.75
N MET A 11 -21.12 -49.10 51.64
CA MET A 11 -19.88 -49.83 52.07
C MET A 11 -18.56 -49.88 51.24
N ARG A 12 -17.50 -50.23 51.99
CA ARG A 12 -16.03 -50.20 51.79
C ARG A 12 -15.47 -51.64 52.01
N PRO A 13 -14.23 -52.05 51.62
CA PRO A 13 -12.99 -51.79 52.42
C PRO A 13 -11.68 -51.75 51.55
N ARG A 14 -10.40 -51.84 52.00
CA ARG A 14 -9.75 -52.40 53.23
C ARG A 14 -8.26 -51.92 53.42
N SER A 15 -7.80 -51.73 54.68
CA SER A 15 -6.48 -52.11 55.31
C SER A 15 -5.12 -51.75 54.63
N ARG A 16 -3.99 -51.33 55.29
CA ARG A 16 -3.45 -51.17 56.69
C ARG A 16 -2.34 -50.06 56.67
N ARG A 17 -1.30 -49.82 57.53
CA ARG A 17 -0.60 -50.40 58.73
C ARG A 17 0.13 -49.28 59.55
N VAL A 18 0.87 -49.60 60.62
CA VAL A 18 1.63 -48.77 61.63
C VAL A 18 2.80 -49.65 62.20
N PRO A 19 3.93 -49.20 62.86
CA PRO A 19 4.55 -47.89 63.22
C PRO A 19 5.92 -47.63 62.49
N SER A 20 6.82 -46.63 62.68
CA SER A 20 7.04 -45.38 63.49
C SER A 20 7.91 -45.37 64.80
N VAL A 21 8.75 -44.30 64.97
CA VAL A 21 9.45 -43.73 66.18
C VAL A 21 10.95 -44.07 66.48
N CYS A 22 11.72 -43.01 66.87
CA CYS A 22 13.00 -42.89 67.64
C CYS A 22 14.44 -42.95 67.02
N ASN A 23 15.05 -41.75 66.90
CA ASN A 23 16.30 -41.23 67.52
C ASN A 23 17.75 -41.79 67.31
N LEU A 24 18.72 -40.84 67.49
CA LEU A 24 20.17 -40.94 67.81
C LEU A 24 21.26 -41.06 66.70
N GLN A 25 21.68 -39.88 66.19
CA GLN A 25 23.03 -39.23 66.35
C GLN A 25 24.37 -39.90 65.85
N VAL A 26 25.30 -39.02 65.41
CA VAL A 26 26.78 -39.18 65.22
C VAL A 26 27.36 -39.70 63.87
N ALA A 27 27.56 -38.73 62.94
CA ALA A 27 28.81 -38.32 62.26
C ALA A 27 29.70 -39.21 61.32
N VAL A 28 30.36 -38.47 60.39
CA VAL A 28 31.57 -38.75 59.56
C VAL A 28 31.41 -39.35 58.13
N MET A 29 32.14 -38.71 57.20
CA MET A 29 32.32 -38.87 55.73
C MET A 29 32.98 -40.19 55.26
N PRO A 30 33.10 -40.51 53.92
CA PRO A 30 32.74 -39.76 52.69
C PRO A 30 31.95 -40.57 51.59
N TYR A 31 31.75 -39.92 50.42
CA TYR A 31 31.25 -40.39 49.10
C TYR A 31 31.91 -41.69 48.53
N PRO A 32 31.35 -42.36 47.47
CA PRO A 32 30.37 -41.90 46.45
C PRO A 32 29.08 -42.79 46.34
N SER A 33 28.10 -42.60 45.43
CA SER A 33 27.99 -41.85 44.16
C SER A 33 26.55 -41.43 43.78
N SER A 34 26.43 -40.51 42.81
CA SER A 34 25.32 -40.35 41.82
C SER A 34 23.85 -40.03 42.23
N HIS A 35 23.41 -38.83 41.79
CA HIS A 35 22.06 -38.40 41.32
C HIS A 35 20.99 -37.72 42.23
N LEU A 36 20.63 -36.49 41.78
CA LEU A 36 19.30 -35.80 41.76
C LEU A 36 18.81 -34.83 42.88
N ARG A 37 19.09 -33.54 42.63
CA ARG A 37 18.24 -32.31 42.77
C ARG A 37 18.06 -31.54 44.11
N LEU A 38 18.44 -30.25 44.02
CA LEU A 38 17.91 -29.03 44.68
C LEU A 38 18.15 -28.82 46.20
N PRO A 39 18.12 -27.57 46.72
CA PRO A 39 18.15 -26.24 46.07
C PRO A 39 19.40 -25.39 46.45
N LEU A 40 19.53 -24.17 45.89
CA LEU A 40 20.58 -23.19 46.27
C LEU A 40 20.02 -22.03 47.12
N LEU A 41 20.83 -21.56 48.06
CA LEU A 41 20.60 -20.32 48.82
C LEU A 41 21.12 -19.08 48.06
N ARG A 42 20.65 -17.89 48.46
CA ARG A 42 21.08 -16.60 47.91
C ARG A 42 22.45 -16.19 48.45
N GLU A 43 23.23 -15.53 47.60
CA GLU A 43 23.94 -14.31 48.01
C GLU A 43 23.99 -13.29 46.85
N ALA A 44 24.37 -12.05 47.13
CA ALA A 44 23.96 -10.89 46.33
C ALA A 44 24.90 -10.52 45.16
N SER A 45 24.32 -10.03 44.06
CA SER A 45 25.05 -9.47 42.92
C SER A 45 25.20 -7.94 43.02
N THR A 46 26.34 -7.42 42.56
CA THR A 46 26.76 -6.01 42.63
C THR A 46 25.86 -5.01 41.90
N TRP A 47 24.95 -5.48 41.04
CA TRP A 47 23.95 -4.64 40.35
C TRP A 47 23.06 -3.81 41.30
N SER A 48 22.86 -4.26 42.55
CA SER A 48 22.05 -3.55 43.55
C SER A 48 22.61 -2.16 43.91
N LEU A 49 23.93 -1.99 43.86
CA LEU A 49 24.61 -0.73 44.21
C LEU A 49 24.65 0.25 43.03
N ALA A 50 24.70 -0.25 41.79
CA ALA A 50 24.69 0.58 40.58
C ALA A 50 23.30 1.20 40.29
N ALA A 51 22.22 0.45 40.53
CA ALA A 51 20.85 0.86 40.21
C ALA A 51 20.40 2.17 40.90
N GLY A 52 20.83 2.38 42.16
CA GLY A 52 20.50 3.57 42.94
C GLY A 52 21.11 4.88 42.39
N GLY A 53 22.15 4.80 41.56
CA GLY A 53 22.79 5.95 40.94
C GLY A 53 21.95 6.57 39.81
N LEU A 54 21.44 5.76 38.89
CA LEU A 54 20.69 6.27 37.73
C LEU A 54 19.30 6.82 38.12
N GLN A 55 18.61 6.22 39.10
CA GLN A 55 17.28 6.68 39.52
C GLN A 55 17.24 8.15 39.95
N LYS A 56 18.35 8.70 40.47
CA LYS A 56 18.42 10.12 40.87
C LYS A 56 18.58 11.10 39.70
N LYS A 57 19.03 10.65 38.51
CA LYS A 57 19.14 11.51 37.31
C LYS A 57 17.87 11.55 36.45
N TRP A 58 16.96 10.58 36.58
CA TRP A 58 15.63 10.60 35.95
C TRP A 58 14.63 11.58 36.61
N LYS A 59 15.12 12.50 37.45
CA LYS A 59 14.31 13.49 38.18
C LYS A 59 14.06 14.80 37.41
N GLY A 60 14.47 14.86 36.14
CA GLY A 60 14.21 15.97 35.22
C GLY A 60 13.95 15.46 33.80
N LEU A 61 13.15 16.20 33.04
CA LEU A 61 12.78 15.95 31.62
C LEU A 61 12.09 14.60 31.35
N LYS A 62 10.82 14.49 31.76
CA LYS A 62 9.66 14.17 30.88
C LYS A 62 8.35 14.13 31.68
N GLN A 63 7.89 15.31 32.14
CA GLN A 63 6.52 15.47 32.63
C GLN A 63 5.58 15.76 31.46
N ARG A 64 4.80 14.75 31.04
CA ARG A 64 3.41 14.86 30.53
C ARG A 64 2.83 13.45 30.32
N THR A 65 1.54 13.30 30.61
CA THR A 65 0.80 12.04 30.78
C THR A 65 1.30 11.13 31.93
N ALA A 66 0.36 10.66 32.76
CA ALA A 66 0.65 9.84 33.95
C ALA A 66 0.63 8.32 33.69
N TRP A 67 0.39 7.92 32.44
CA TRP A 67 0.11 6.55 32.05
C TRP A 67 1.37 5.84 31.60
N ARG A 68 1.50 4.55 31.94
CA ARG A 68 2.59 3.66 31.51
C ARG A 68 2.00 2.39 30.91
N TYR A 69 2.84 1.61 30.24
CA TYR A 69 2.44 0.38 29.58
C TYR A 69 3.50 -0.71 29.73
N LYS A 70 3.06 -1.98 29.68
CA LYS A 70 3.93 -3.14 29.52
C LYS A 70 3.21 -4.28 28.79
N THR A 71 3.79 -4.74 27.68
CA THR A 71 3.46 -6.02 27.03
C THR A 71 3.87 -7.20 27.93
N LEU A 72 3.05 -8.25 27.95
CA LEU A 72 3.41 -9.53 28.58
C LEU A 72 4.04 -10.49 27.55
N LYS A 73 4.23 -11.75 27.95
CA LYS A 73 4.84 -12.82 27.13
C LYS A 73 3.91 -13.46 26.08
N ASP A 74 2.68 -12.98 25.91
CA ASP A 74 1.85 -13.31 24.75
C ASP A 74 1.31 -12.04 24.08
N ASP A 75 1.14 -12.10 22.76
CA ASP A 75 0.79 -10.96 21.90
C ASP A 75 -0.66 -10.49 22.06
N ASP A 76 -1.43 -11.18 22.92
CA ASP A 76 -2.85 -10.97 23.14
C ASP A 76 -3.15 -10.21 24.43
N THR A 77 -2.14 -9.87 25.25
CA THR A 77 -2.31 -9.35 26.62
C THR A 77 -1.47 -8.10 26.94
N ALA A 78 -2.12 -7.09 27.51
CA ALA A 78 -1.62 -5.71 27.62
C ALA A 78 -1.86 -5.13 29.04
N ILE A 79 -0.81 -4.71 29.77
CA ILE A 79 -0.98 -4.06 31.10
C ILE A 79 -0.94 -2.54 30.96
N VAL A 80 -2.05 -1.89 31.31
CA VAL A 80 -2.23 -0.43 31.31
C VAL A 80 -2.18 0.10 32.75
N PHE A 81 -1.39 1.16 32.98
CA PHE A 81 -1.19 1.76 34.30
C PHE A 81 -1.97 3.07 34.42
N CYS A 82 -2.88 3.15 35.39
CA CYS A 82 -3.73 4.31 35.69
C CYS A 82 -3.58 4.69 37.17
N ASP A 83 -3.09 5.90 37.47
CA ASP A 83 -3.04 6.49 38.82
C ASP A 83 -2.62 5.48 39.91
N GLU A 84 -1.42 4.91 39.73
CA GLU A 84 -0.76 3.88 40.56
C GLU A 84 -1.44 2.49 40.60
N GLN A 85 -2.53 2.26 39.85
CA GLN A 85 -3.15 0.94 39.66
C GLN A 85 -2.72 0.29 38.34
N GLU A 86 -2.31 -0.98 38.40
CA GLU A 86 -2.11 -1.85 37.24
C GLU A 86 -3.44 -2.50 36.82
N LYS A 87 -3.78 -2.49 35.51
CA LYS A 87 -4.94 -3.22 34.96
C LYS A 87 -4.59 -3.94 33.67
N GLU A 88 -4.97 -5.21 33.61
CA GLU A 88 -4.80 -6.10 32.46
C GLU A 88 -5.92 -5.88 31.44
N VAL A 89 -5.58 -5.90 30.15
CA VAL A 89 -6.48 -5.72 29.01
C VAL A 89 -6.16 -6.78 27.97
N HIS A 90 -7.18 -7.48 27.46
CA HIS A 90 -7.00 -8.50 26.42
C HIS A 90 -7.27 -7.93 25.02
N LEU A 91 -6.25 -7.97 24.17
CA LEU A 91 -6.25 -7.53 22.77
C LEU A 91 -7.02 -8.52 21.89
N LYS A 92 -6.79 -9.83 22.08
CA LYS A 92 -7.64 -10.91 21.55
C LYS A 92 -8.18 -11.75 22.71
N PRO A 93 -9.46 -11.60 23.11
CA PRO A 93 -9.99 -12.39 24.22
C PRO A 93 -10.14 -13.86 23.80
N ARG A 94 -9.42 -14.77 24.49
CA ARG A 94 -9.41 -16.24 24.26
C ARG A 94 -10.81 -16.88 24.25
N ASN A 95 -11.80 -16.23 24.88
CA ASN A 95 -13.22 -16.50 24.68
C ASN A 95 -13.93 -15.18 24.37
N ARG A 96 -14.70 -15.10 23.27
CA ARG A 96 -15.50 -13.92 22.89
C ARG A 96 -16.73 -13.74 23.80
N ARG A 97 -16.50 -13.39 25.07
CA ARG A 97 -17.53 -12.90 25.99
C ARG A 97 -17.74 -11.41 25.75
N LEU A 98 -18.94 -11.04 25.29
CA LEU A 98 -19.36 -9.64 25.12
C LEU A 98 -19.47 -8.91 26.46
N ASP A 99 -19.61 -9.67 27.55
CA ASP A 99 -19.70 -9.26 28.95
C ASP A 99 -18.33 -9.08 29.65
N ASP A 100 -17.21 -9.39 28.99
CA ASP A 100 -15.86 -9.25 29.59
C ASP A 100 -15.43 -7.77 29.71
N PRO A 101 -15.27 -7.20 30.92
CA PRO A 101 -14.91 -5.80 31.10
C PRO A 101 -13.43 -5.50 30.81
N LEU A 102 -12.58 -6.52 30.65
CA LEU A 102 -11.15 -6.39 30.35
C LEU A 102 -10.83 -6.66 28.87
N ALA A 103 -11.78 -7.19 28.10
CA ALA A 103 -11.66 -7.28 26.65
C ALA A 103 -11.60 -5.86 26.04
N CYS A 104 -10.60 -5.61 25.20
CA CYS A 104 -10.24 -4.24 24.79
C CYS A 104 -11.42 -3.40 24.25
N HIS A 105 -12.32 -4.00 23.45
CA HIS A 105 -13.52 -3.32 22.94
C HIS A 105 -14.39 -2.66 24.04
N ASN A 106 -14.60 -3.34 25.17
CA ASN A 106 -15.39 -2.81 26.29
C ASN A 106 -14.63 -1.73 27.07
N VAL A 107 -13.30 -1.84 27.18
CA VAL A 107 -12.44 -0.78 27.73
C VAL A 107 -12.51 0.48 26.85
N LEU A 108 -12.45 0.34 25.52
CA LEU A 108 -12.59 1.45 24.56
C LEU A 108 -14.01 2.06 24.56
N ALA A 109 -15.04 1.26 24.79
CA ALA A 109 -16.43 1.72 24.92
C ALA A 109 -16.61 2.61 26.15
N ALA A 110 -16.09 2.20 27.31
CA ALA A 110 -16.17 2.94 28.57
C ALA A 110 -15.24 4.18 28.63
N ALA A 111 -14.08 4.16 27.98
CA ALA A 111 -13.11 5.25 28.05
C ALA A 111 -13.61 6.54 27.38
N SER A 112 -13.37 7.70 28.02
CA SER A 112 -13.55 9.01 27.39
C SER A 112 -12.49 9.25 26.31
N THR A 113 -12.70 10.20 25.38
CA THR A 113 -11.69 10.51 24.35
C THR A 113 -10.35 10.98 24.96
N ALA A 114 -10.39 11.68 26.10
CA ALA A 114 -9.18 12.06 26.84
C ALA A 114 -8.51 10.86 27.53
N SER A 115 -9.30 9.93 28.10
CA SER A 115 -8.80 8.68 28.68
C SER A 115 -8.16 7.80 27.60
N LEU A 116 -8.79 7.70 26.43
CA LEU A 116 -8.23 7.03 25.26
C LEU A 116 -6.91 7.68 24.85
N ASN A 117 -6.87 9.00 24.68
CA ASN A 117 -5.63 9.69 24.32
C ASN A 117 -4.49 9.43 25.35
N GLY A 118 -4.81 9.38 26.65
CA GLY A 118 -3.85 9.00 27.70
C GLY A 118 -3.35 7.55 27.62
N ILE A 119 -4.27 6.58 27.48
CA ILE A 119 -3.93 5.15 27.33
C ILE A 119 -3.08 4.95 26.06
N LEU A 120 -3.51 5.54 24.95
CA LEU A 120 -2.88 5.41 23.63
C LEU A 120 -1.56 6.18 23.49
N GLY A 121 -1.34 7.20 24.33
CA GLY A 121 -0.03 7.82 24.52
C GLY A 121 0.96 6.91 25.26
N ALA A 122 0.47 6.01 26.11
CA ALA A 122 1.31 5.10 26.90
C ALA A 122 1.61 3.76 26.22
N THR A 123 0.68 3.22 25.42
CA THR A 123 0.80 1.86 24.82
C THR A 123 1.79 1.73 23.66
N SER A 124 2.56 2.77 23.33
CA SER A 124 3.56 2.74 22.26
C SER A 124 4.94 3.18 22.80
N PRO A 125 5.75 2.26 23.34
CA PRO A 125 7.13 2.54 23.74
C PRO A 125 8.01 2.98 22.55
N GLU A 126 7.68 2.47 21.35
CA GLU A 126 8.33 2.77 20.09
C GLU A 126 7.50 3.70 19.20
N VAL A 127 8.19 4.38 18.28
CA VAL A 127 7.76 5.61 17.61
C VAL A 127 6.57 5.39 16.67
N SER A 128 5.46 6.09 16.91
CA SER A 128 4.23 6.34 16.10
C SER A 128 3.61 5.22 15.23
N SER A 129 4.39 4.47 14.47
CA SER A 129 3.94 3.50 13.47
C SER A 129 3.28 2.28 14.08
N GLN A 130 3.79 1.74 15.19
CA GLN A 130 3.13 0.61 15.85
C GLN A 130 1.80 1.04 16.47
N PHE A 131 1.74 2.22 17.10
CA PHE A 131 0.48 2.85 17.52
C PHE A 131 -0.53 2.95 16.36
N CYS A 132 -0.14 3.50 15.21
CA CYS A 132 -1.04 3.63 14.06
C CYS A 132 -1.47 2.27 13.47
N ARG A 133 -0.55 1.29 13.34
CA ARG A 133 -0.86 -0.10 12.95
C ARG A 133 -1.92 -0.71 13.87
N THR A 134 -1.70 -0.65 15.19
CA THR A 134 -2.65 -1.18 16.20
C THR A 134 -4.02 -0.48 16.14
N MET A 135 -4.07 0.86 16.04
CA MET A 135 -5.35 1.58 16.01
C MET A 135 -6.14 1.38 14.72
N VAL A 136 -5.46 1.22 13.58
CA VAL A 136 -6.12 0.86 12.31
C VAL A 136 -6.66 -0.57 12.39
N GLY A 137 -5.93 -1.52 12.97
CA GLY A 137 -6.45 -2.87 13.26
C GLY A 137 -7.72 -2.85 14.11
N PHE A 138 -7.75 -2.08 15.20
CA PHE A 138 -8.95 -1.91 16.03
C PHE A 138 -10.12 -1.28 15.26
N MET A 139 -9.87 -0.25 14.44
CA MET A 139 -10.87 0.38 13.57
C MET A 139 -11.55 -0.63 12.63
N LEU A 140 -10.76 -1.56 12.08
CA LEU A 140 -11.19 -2.54 11.08
C LEU A 140 -12.00 -3.68 11.70
N HIS A 141 -11.54 -4.29 12.80
CA HIS A 141 -12.03 -5.61 13.23
C HIS A 141 -12.84 -5.66 14.53
N SER A 142 -12.78 -4.66 15.42
CA SER A 142 -13.21 -4.88 16.82
C SER A 142 -13.96 -3.73 17.52
N CYS A 143 -14.40 -2.70 16.79
CA CYS A 143 -15.03 -1.51 17.40
C CYS A 143 -16.44 -1.20 16.85
N SER A 144 -17.30 -0.70 17.76
CA SER A 144 -18.59 -0.11 17.43
C SER A 144 -18.41 1.21 16.64
N PRO A 145 -19.46 1.72 15.99
CA PRO A 145 -19.41 3.04 15.34
C PRO A 145 -19.05 4.19 16.29
N SER A 146 -19.34 4.05 17.60
CA SER A 146 -19.03 5.06 18.61
C SER A 146 -17.56 5.03 19.00
N GLU A 147 -16.99 3.87 19.34
CA GLU A 147 -15.54 3.75 19.58
C GLU A 147 -14.73 4.16 18.35
N ARG A 148 -15.15 3.76 17.14
CA ARG A 148 -14.47 4.15 15.89
C ARG A 148 -14.39 5.66 15.73
N ALA A 149 -15.46 6.39 16.10
CA ALA A 149 -15.46 7.85 16.07
C ALA A 149 -14.44 8.45 17.06
N LYS A 150 -14.35 7.92 18.29
CA LYS A 150 -13.34 8.36 19.27
C LYS A 150 -11.90 8.11 18.77
N VAL A 151 -11.65 6.92 18.21
CA VAL A 151 -10.33 6.53 17.66
C VAL A 151 -9.91 7.45 16.51
N LEU A 152 -10.84 7.75 15.59
CA LEU A 152 -10.59 8.65 14.48
C LEU A 152 -10.39 10.11 14.92
N ASP A 153 -11.04 10.56 15.99
CA ASP A 153 -10.82 11.90 16.54
C ASP A 153 -9.40 12.07 17.09
N VAL A 154 -8.88 11.06 17.82
CA VAL A 154 -7.49 11.04 18.31
C VAL A 154 -6.50 11.02 17.14
N LEU A 155 -6.66 10.09 16.18
CA LEU A 155 -5.72 9.92 15.05
C LEU A 155 -5.74 11.09 14.06
N THR A 156 -6.92 11.63 13.74
CA THR A 156 -7.09 12.59 12.62
C THR A 156 -7.22 14.03 13.06
N LYS A 157 -7.25 14.32 14.37
CA LYS A 157 -7.20 15.68 14.90
C LYS A 157 -6.17 15.81 16.03
N GLN A 158 -6.35 15.09 17.13
CA GLN A 158 -5.61 15.39 18.37
C GLN A 158 -4.11 15.08 18.28
N ARG A 159 -3.73 14.06 17.51
CA ARG A 159 -2.34 13.62 17.32
C ARG A 159 -1.91 13.56 15.85
N LEU A 160 -2.61 14.25 14.95
CA LEU A 160 -2.30 14.20 13.51
C LEU A 160 -0.87 14.70 13.22
N GLU A 161 -0.46 15.76 13.92
CA GLU A 161 0.89 16.35 13.85
C GLU A 161 1.98 15.41 14.41
N GLU A 162 1.63 14.46 15.27
CA GLU A 162 2.57 13.49 15.87
C GLU A 162 2.81 12.25 14.99
N ILE A 163 2.01 12.04 13.94
CA ILE A 163 2.06 10.84 13.09
C ILE A 163 2.62 11.15 11.69
N THR A 164 3.60 10.33 11.29
CA THR A 164 4.29 10.45 10.00
C THR A 164 3.36 10.29 8.80
N ILE A 165 3.77 10.74 7.62
CA ILE A 165 2.95 10.68 6.40
C ILE A 165 2.60 9.25 6.00
N ALA A 166 3.50 8.29 6.21
CA ALA A 166 3.21 6.86 6.02
C ALA A 166 2.10 6.35 6.96
N ASN A 167 2.04 6.86 8.18
CA ASN A 167 0.99 6.54 9.14
C ASN A 167 -0.33 7.26 8.82
N ARG A 168 -0.28 8.49 8.30
CA ARG A 168 -1.45 9.19 7.75
C ARG A 168 -2.05 8.41 6.56
N ALA A 169 -1.21 7.91 5.66
CA ALA A 169 -1.64 7.04 4.55
C ALA A 169 -2.26 5.72 5.06
N LEU A 170 -1.66 5.09 6.08
CA LEU A 170 -2.20 3.87 6.71
C LEU A 170 -3.61 4.09 7.32
N VAL A 171 -3.81 5.21 8.01
CA VAL A 171 -5.14 5.60 8.55
C VAL A 171 -6.15 5.80 7.41
N ILE A 172 -5.75 6.45 6.32
CA ILE A 172 -6.60 6.63 5.14
C ILE A 172 -6.96 5.29 4.46
N ARG A 173 -6.02 4.37 4.28
CA ARG A 173 -6.30 3.03 3.74
C ARG A 173 -7.27 2.24 4.62
N GLY A 174 -7.14 2.34 5.94
CA GLY A 174 -8.11 1.79 6.90
C GLY A 174 -9.50 2.40 6.77
N ILE A 175 -9.59 3.73 6.59
CA ILE A 175 -10.86 4.44 6.33
C ILE A 175 -11.48 3.97 5.01
N GLN A 176 -10.69 3.86 3.93
CA GLN A 176 -11.14 3.39 2.62
C GLN A 176 -11.71 1.97 2.69
N HIS A 177 -11.05 1.04 3.38
CA HIS A 177 -11.57 -0.32 3.62
C HIS A 177 -12.92 -0.29 4.36
N CYS A 178 -13.02 0.48 5.45
CA CYS A 178 -14.28 0.66 6.17
C CYS A 178 -15.40 1.27 5.28
N LEU A 179 -15.06 2.18 4.37
CA LEU A 179 -16.02 2.78 3.44
C LEU A 179 -16.52 1.80 2.36
N MET A 180 -15.75 0.77 1.98
CA MET A 180 -16.22 -0.26 1.05
C MET A 180 -17.29 -1.18 1.66
N SER A 181 -17.13 -1.56 2.93
CA SER A 181 -18.05 -2.51 3.58
C SER A 181 -19.51 -2.01 3.62
N PRO A 182 -20.51 -2.84 3.27
CA PRO A 182 -21.93 -2.49 3.38
C PRO A 182 -22.45 -2.53 4.83
N LEU A 183 -21.74 -3.23 5.72
CA LEU A 183 -22.09 -3.38 7.13
C LEU A 183 -21.75 -2.12 7.94
N ILE A 184 -20.74 -1.36 7.51
CA ILE A 184 -20.24 -0.18 8.22
C ILE A 184 -21.26 0.96 8.20
N ARG A 185 -21.75 1.32 9.40
CA ARG A 185 -22.57 2.51 9.68
C ARG A 185 -21.67 3.70 10.02
N GLY A 186 -22.23 4.92 9.93
CA GLY A 186 -21.51 6.15 10.30
C GLY A 186 -20.51 6.66 9.25
N LYS A 187 -20.71 6.36 7.96
CA LYS A 187 -19.77 6.73 6.87
C LYS A 187 -19.43 8.22 6.79
N ALA A 188 -20.29 9.11 7.27
CA ALA A 188 -19.97 10.54 7.41
C ALA A 188 -18.73 10.76 8.30
N VAL A 189 -18.63 10.11 9.47
CA VAL A 189 -17.49 10.25 10.38
C VAL A 189 -16.19 9.78 9.73
N LEU A 190 -16.25 8.73 8.91
CA LEU A 190 -15.11 8.23 8.13
C LEU A 190 -14.64 9.27 7.09
N HIS A 191 -15.56 9.91 6.36
CA HIS A 191 -15.21 10.98 5.42
C HIS A 191 -14.71 12.24 6.12
N THR A 192 -15.33 12.69 7.22
CA THR A 192 -14.84 13.83 8.02
C THR A 192 -13.44 13.55 8.56
N ALA A 193 -13.16 12.33 9.03
CA ALA A 193 -11.83 11.93 9.50
C ALA A 193 -10.79 11.97 8.37
N ALA A 194 -11.11 11.44 7.19
CA ALA A 194 -10.25 11.55 6.01
C ALA A 194 -9.99 13.01 5.61
N LYS A 195 -11.03 13.86 5.63
CA LYS A 195 -10.93 15.30 5.37
C LYS A 195 -9.99 16.00 6.37
N ASN A 196 -9.93 15.55 7.63
CA ASN A 196 -8.99 16.13 8.60
C ASN A 196 -7.54 15.73 8.28
N VAL A 197 -7.29 14.47 7.90
CA VAL A 197 -5.93 14.03 7.48
C VAL A 197 -5.48 14.77 6.22
N VAL A 198 -6.35 14.91 5.21
CA VAL A 198 -6.03 15.62 3.96
C VAL A 198 -5.79 17.11 4.23
N CYS A 199 -6.72 17.81 4.89
CA CYS A 199 -6.57 19.25 5.16
C CYS A 199 -5.61 19.60 6.31
N GLY A 200 -5.09 18.61 7.04
CA GLY A 200 -4.05 18.76 8.07
C GLY A 200 -2.66 18.32 7.62
N THR A 201 -2.49 18.05 6.32
CA THR A 201 -1.21 17.75 5.67
C THR A 201 -0.96 18.80 4.59
N TYR A 202 0.26 19.33 4.50
CA TYR A 202 0.56 20.53 3.73
C TYR A 202 1.71 20.30 2.74
N GLU A 203 1.82 21.15 1.72
CA GLU A 203 2.96 21.24 0.79
C GLU A 203 3.41 19.87 0.24
N LEU A 204 4.73 19.62 0.24
CA LEU A 204 5.32 18.35 -0.22
C LEU A 204 4.80 17.14 0.56
N GLU A 205 4.49 17.27 1.85
CA GLU A 205 3.92 16.17 2.65
C GLU A 205 2.55 15.74 2.11
N LEU A 206 1.73 16.68 1.61
CA LEU A 206 0.44 16.36 1.02
C LEU A 206 0.62 15.61 -0.31
N SER A 207 1.59 16.03 -1.14
CA SER A 207 1.92 15.31 -2.38
C SER A 207 2.45 13.90 -2.10
N VAL A 208 3.32 13.73 -1.10
CA VAL A 208 3.79 12.41 -0.63
C VAL A 208 2.64 11.58 -0.05
N LEU A 209 1.72 12.18 0.71
CA LEU A 209 0.54 11.50 1.25
C LEU A 209 -0.35 10.95 0.13
N LYS A 210 -0.62 11.74 -0.92
CA LYS A 210 -1.44 11.31 -2.05
C LYS A 210 -0.82 10.11 -2.76
N GLU A 211 0.49 10.12 -3.01
CA GLU A 211 1.23 8.97 -3.57
C GLU A 211 1.16 7.73 -2.66
N GLN A 212 1.37 7.92 -1.35
CA GLN A 212 1.40 6.82 -0.37
C GLN A 212 0.01 6.21 -0.10
N ILE A 213 -1.08 6.97 -0.23
CA ILE A 213 -2.46 6.44 -0.13
C ILE A 213 -2.72 5.40 -1.22
N HIS A 214 -2.17 5.61 -2.43
CA HIS A 214 -2.25 4.65 -3.53
C HIS A 214 -1.22 3.51 -3.46
N SER A 215 -0.36 3.50 -2.44
CA SER A 215 0.74 2.54 -2.32
C SER A 215 0.46 1.43 -1.29
N ASP A 216 0.92 0.24 -1.65
CA ASP A 216 1.09 -1.00 -0.88
C ASP A 216 -0.08 -1.90 -0.47
N GLU A 217 0.13 -3.19 -0.76
CA GLU A 217 -0.61 -4.38 -0.27
C GLU A 217 0.09 -5.02 0.94
N GLU A 218 1.44 -4.99 0.98
CA GLU A 218 2.32 -5.54 2.05
C GLU A 218 2.05 -4.99 3.47
N ALA A 219 1.24 -3.93 3.58
CA ALA A 219 0.88 -3.29 4.85
C ALA A 219 -0.52 -3.67 5.36
N PHE A 220 -1.24 -4.59 4.70
CA PHE A 220 -2.52 -5.07 5.20
C PHE A 220 -2.35 -6.28 6.14
N ILE A 221 -3.08 -6.27 7.25
CA ILE A 221 -3.02 -7.30 8.28
C ILE A 221 -3.49 -8.62 7.68
N ASP A 222 -2.69 -9.69 7.80
CA ASP A 222 -3.09 -11.06 7.42
C ASP A 222 -4.48 -11.38 7.98
N THR A 223 -5.35 -11.96 7.16
CA THR A 223 -6.79 -12.11 7.41
C THR A 223 -7.12 -12.95 8.66
N ALA A 224 -6.13 -13.64 9.25
CA ALA A 224 -6.23 -14.32 10.54
C ALA A 224 -5.98 -13.41 11.78
N GLY A 225 -5.52 -12.16 11.59
CA GLY A 225 -5.26 -11.20 12.66
C GLY A 225 -3.90 -11.36 13.34
N HIS A 226 -2.89 -11.90 12.65
CA HIS A 226 -1.52 -11.98 13.15
C HIS A 226 -0.78 -10.65 12.95
N PHE A 227 -0.30 -10.07 14.05
CA PHE A 227 0.66 -8.98 14.00
C PHE A 227 2.04 -9.56 13.71
N GLN A 228 2.55 -9.37 12.49
CA GLN A 228 3.98 -9.58 12.25
C GLN A 228 4.75 -8.44 12.91
N PHE A 229 5.41 -8.77 14.02
CA PHE A 229 6.50 -7.98 14.54
C PHE A 229 7.76 -8.31 13.72
N GLU A 230 8.43 -7.28 13.22
CA GLU A 230 9.75 -7.42 12.59
C GLU A 230 10.79 -7.69 13.68
N ASP A 231 11.10 -8.97 13.94
CA ASP A 231 12.33 -9.37 14.62
C ASP A 231 13.36 -9.82 13.58
N GLY A 232 14.63 -9.47 13.79
CA GLY A 232 15.69 -9.56 12.77
C GLY A 232 16.25 -10.98 12.64
N GLY A 233 15.56 -11.87 11.93
CA GLY A 233 15.96 -13.28 11.76
C GLY A 233 15.59 -13.91 10.40
N GLU A 234 16.39 -14.89 10.01
CA GLU A 234 16.48 -15.53 8.68
C GLU A 234 15.15 -16.03 8.04
N LEU A 235 15.09 -15.96 6.70
CA LEU A 235 13.87 -16.12 5.90
C LEU A 235 13.52 -17.59 5.56
N GLU A 236 13.02 -18.38 6.53
CA GLU A 236 12.58 -19.76 6.26
C GLU A 236 11.22 -19.86 5.53
N ARG A 237 11.27 -20.35 4.28
CA ARG A 237 10.12 -20.50 3.38
C ARG A 237 9.09 -21.54 3.86
N HIS A 238 7.97 -21.08 4.40
CA HIS A 238 6.80 -21.93 4.66
C HIS A 238 5.69 -21.71 3.64
N GLN A 239 5.74 -22.45 2.52
CA GLN A 239 4.62 -22.54 1.58
C GLN A 239 3.45 -23.32 2.19
N LYS A 240 2.34 -22.62 2.49
CA LYS A 240 1.02 -23.24 2.66
C LYS A 240 0.02 -22.55 1.74
N VAL A 241 -0.33 -23.22 0.66
CA VAL A 241 -1.38 -22.76 -0.26
C VAL A 241 -2.71 -22.77 0.50
N HIS A 242 -3.26 -21.59 0.75
CA HIS A 242 -4.63 -21.43 1.24
C HIS A 242 -5.38 -20.53 0.27
N THR A 243 -6.48 -21.04 -0.29
CA THR A 243 -7.34 -20.30 -1.21
C THR A 243 -8.18 -19.29 -0.43
N GLN A 244 -7.60 -18.13 -0.13
CA GLN A 244 -8.36 -16.95 0.27
C GLN A 244 -8.77 -16.20 -1.01
N GLU A 245 -10.02 -15.74 -1.07
CA GLU A 245 -10.40 -14.71 -2.03
C GLU A 245 -9.78 -13.38 -1.56
N GLU A 246 -8.88 -12.81 -2.36
CA GLU A 246 -8.16 -11.59 -2.00
C GLU A 246 -9.14 -10.41 -1.78
N PRO A 247 -8.95 -9.59 -0.74
CA PRO A 247 -9.83 -8.45 -0.48
C PRO A 247 -9.76 -7.48 -1.67
N PRO A 248 -10.91 -7.02 -2.22
CA PRO A 248 -10.90 -6.17 -3.40
C PRO A 248 -10.16 -4.88 -3.13
N HIS A 249 -9.29 -4.48 -4.07
CA HIS A 249 -8.47 -3.26 -4.04
C HIS A 249 -9.12 -2.11 -3.26
N ASN A 250 -8.53 -1.76 -2.11
CA ASN A 250 -9.02 -0.69 -1.25
C ASN A 250 -9.21 0.60 -2.08
N GLY A 251 -10.39 1.20 -1.96
CA GLY A 251 -10.84 2.24 -2.88
C GLY A 251 -9.89 3.44 -2.93
N ASP A 252 -9.55 3.91 -4.13
CA ASP A 252 -8.60 4.99 -4.37
C ASP A 252 -9.00 6.35 -3.75
N LEU A 253 -8.09 7.33 -3.80
CA LEU A 253 -8.34 8.69 -3.30
C LEU A 253 -9.49 9.40 -4.03
N ILE A 254 -9.75 9.06 -5.31
CA ILE A 254 -10.91 9.57 -6.07
C ILE A 254 -12.20 9.08 -5.42
N GLN A 255 -12.30 7.78 -5.12
CA GLN A 255 -13.46 7.21 -4.42
C GLN A 255 -13.62 7.77 -3.00
N LEU A 256 -12.53 8.05 -2.29
CA LEU A 256 -12.59 8.63 -0.95
C LEU A 256 -13.16 10.05 -0.95
N ILE A 257 -12.74 10.87 -1.92
CA ILE A 257 -13.13 12.28 -2.04
C ILE A 257 -14.47 12.40 -2.79
N TYR A 258 -14.54 12.02 -4.07
CA TYR A 258 -15.74 12.15 -4.90
C TYR A 258 -16.87 11.17 -4.51
N GLY A 259 -16.59 10.16 -3.69
CA GLY A 259 -17.62 9.31 -3.07
C GLY A 259 -18.26 9.92 -1.81
N ASN A 260 -17.71 11.01 -1.26
CA ASN A 260 -18.29 11.69 -0.12
C ASN A 260 -19.56 12.46 -0.53
N LYS A 261 -20.66 12.25 0.22
CA LYS A 261 -21.92 12.97 0.01
C LYS A 261 -21.92 14.38 0.59
N ASN A 262 -20.98 14.71 1.48
CA ASN A 262 -20.82 16.05 2.03
C ASN A 262 -20.01 16.92 1.05
N ILE A 263 -20.71 17.60 0.15
CA ILE A 263 -20.09 18.45 -0.89
C ILE A 263 -19.18 19.54 -0.30
N THR A 264 -19.46 20.03 0.91
CA THR A 264 -18.62 21.03 1.59
C THR A 264 -17.26 20.47 2.01
N GLU A 265 -17.20 19.20 2.45
CA GLU A 265 -15.94 18.52 2.72
C GLU A 265 -15.17 18.20 1.44
N VAL A 266 -15.87 17.85 0.35
CA VAL A 266 -15.24 17.66 -0.98
C VAL A 266 -14.60 18.97 -1.44
N ILE A 267 -15.35 20.08 -1.42
CA ILE A 267 -14.85 21.41 -1.80
C ILE A 267 -13.65 21.80 -0.93
N ALA A 268 -13.72 21.61 0.39
CA ALA A 268 -12.61 21.92 1.29
C ALA A 268 -11.34 21.10 0.98
N MET A 269 -11.47 19.80 0.70
CA MET A 269 -10.32 18.96 0.31
C MET A 269 -9.75 19.38 -1.06
N MET A 270 -10.59 19.65 -2.05
CA MET A 270 -10.13 20.06 -3.38
C MET A 270 -9.49 21.45 -3.38
N GLN A 271 -10.03 22.40 -2.62
CA GLN A 271 -9.44 23.73 -2.42
C GLN A 271 -8.07 23.63 -1.73
N HIS A 272 -7.98 22.82 -0.67
CA HIS A 272 -6.72 22.57 0.05
C HIS A 272 -5.66 21.96 -0.87
N ILE A 273 -6.01 20.90 -1.61
CA ILE A 273 -5.12 20.27 -2.60
C ILE A 273 -4.66 21.29 -3.66
N ALA A 274 -5.57 22.14 -4.16
CA ALA A 274 -5.22 23.16 -5.15
C ALA A 274 -4.24 24.21 -4.59
N VAL A 275 -4.49 24.76 -3.40
CA VAL A 275 -3.62 25.76 -2.76
C VAL A 275 -2.23 25.20 -2.48
N GLU A 276 -2.14 24.04 -1.84
CA GLU A 276 -0.85 23.44 -1.49
C GLU A 276 -0.05 23.02 -2.74
N SER A 277 -0.74 22.65 -3.83
CA SER A 277 -0.07 22.32 -5.10
C SER A 277 0.68 23.49 -5.75
N VAL A 278 0.31 24.75 -5.47
CA VAL A 278 1.02 25.92 -6.01
C VAL A 278 2.41 26.00 -5.40
N LYS A 279 2.50 25.89 -4.07
CA LYS A 279 3.76 25.86 -3.32
C LYS A 279 4.65 24.70 -3.77
N VAL A 280 4.06 23.52 -4.03
CA VAL A 280 4.83 22.35 -4.50
C VAL A 280 5.40 22.58 -5.91
N LYS A 281 4.73 23.31 -6.81
CA LYS A 281 5.31 23.70 -8.11
C LYS A 281 6.49 24.66 -7.98
N GLU A 282 6.44 25.55 -6.99
CA GLU A 282 7.53 26.49 -6.68
C GLU A 282 8.74 25.76 -6.08
N GLN A 283 8.51 24.75 -5.23
CA GLN A 283 9.55 23.93 -4.59
C GLN A 283 10.14 22.85 -5.51
N GLN A 284 9.30 22.18 -6.31
CA GLN A 284 9.67 21.09 -7.22
C GLN A 284 9.00 21.31 -8.59
N PRO A 285 9.58 22.16 -9.48
CA PRO A 285 9.05 22.37 -10.82
C PRO A 285 9.27 21.14 -11.72
N ASN A 286 8.43 20.99 -12.74
CA ASN A 286 8.51 19.93 -13.76
C ASN A 286 8.26 18.50 -13.27
N LEU A 287 7.41 18.31 -12.25
CA LEU A 287 6.89 16.99 -11.86
C LEU A 287 6.09 16.35 -13.01
N VAL A 288 6.37 15.08 -13.32
CA VAL A 288 5.72 14.32 -14.39
C VAL A 288 5.30 12.93 -13.91
N LYS A 289 4.00 12.64 -14.04
CA LYS A 289 3.40 11.33 -13.75
C LYS A 289 3.02 10.64 -15.06
N VAL A 290 3.37 9.36 -15.21
CA VAL A 290 2.96 8.56 -16.37
C VAL A 290 1.58 7.96 -16.10
N VAL A 291 0.65 8.13 -17.04
CA VAL A 291 -0.69 7.52 -17.02
C VAL A 291 -0.79 6.53 -18.17
N SER A 292 -1.16 5.28 -17.92
CA SER A 292 -1.11 4.20 -18.93
C SER A 292 -2.38 3.34 -18.91
N ASP A 293 -2.83 2.80 -20.04
CA ASP A 293 -3.63 1.56 -19.98
C ASP A 293 -2.73 0.35 -19.69
N ILE A 294 -3.32 -0.82 -19.51
CA ILE A 294 -2.67 -2.09 -19.15
C ILE A 294 -2.73 -3.05 -20.35
N ASP A 295 -3.92 -3.26 -20.91
CA ASP A 295 -4.17 -4.27 -21.94
C ASP A 295 -3.65 -3.80 -23.28
N ASP A 296 -2.88 -4.66 -23.95
CA ASP A 296 -2.27 -4.38 -25.26
C ASP A 296 -1.32 -3.15 -25.26
N THR A 297 -1.13 -2.50 -24.11
CA THR A 297 -0.30 -1.31 -23.84
C THR A 297 0.90 -1.64 -22.97
N LEU A 298 0.71 -2.17 -21.76
CA LEU A 298 1.82 -2.57 -20.87
C LEU A 298 2.33 -3.97 -21.23
N PHE A 299 1.40 -4.89 -21.51
CA PHE A 299 1.65 -6.24 -21.97
C PHE A 299 0.58 -6.66 -23.00
N PRO A 300 0.78 -7.73 -23.79
CA PRO A 300 -0.22 -8.24 -24.73
C PRO A 300 -1.49 -8.71 -24.01
N GLY A 301 -2.62 -8.16 -24.41
CA GLY A 301 -3.92 -8.31 -23.76
C GLY A 301 -4.85 -9.25 -24.54
N TRP A 302 -5.68 -8.68 -25.41
CA TRP A 302 -6.65 -9.43 -26.21
C TRP A 302 -6.49 -9.21 -27.72
N ILE A 303 -5.81 -8.13 -28.12
CA ILE A 303 -5.74 -7.66 -29.49
C ILE A 303 -4.37 -7.95 -30.08
N ASP A 304 -3.29 -7.63 -29.36
CA ASP A 304 -1.94 -7.87 -29.83
C ASP A 304 -1.55 -9.34 -29.62
N LYS A 305 -1.37 -10.05 -30.75
CA LYS A 305 -0.95 -11.45 -30.77
C LYS A 305 0.51 -11.61 -31.19
N ARG A 306 1.25 -10.51 -31.37
CA ARG A 306 2.64 -10.50 -31.87
C ARG A 306 3.68 -10.89 -30.81
N TYR A 307 3.27 -10.99 -29.54
CA TYR A 307 4.09 -11.21 -28.35
C TYR A 307 3.38 -12.19 -27.38
N PRO A 308 4.11 -12.86 -26.45
CA PRO A 308 3.49 -13.72 -25.45
C PRO A 308 2.61 -12.96 -24.43
N LEU A 309 1.46 -13.53 -24.09
CA LEU A 309 0.51 -12.91 -23.15
C LEU A 309 1.10 -12.68 -21.76
N HIS A 310 0.71 -11.58 -21.13
CA HIS A 310 1.06 -11.19 -19.75
C HIS A 310 2.56 -10.95 -19.45
N ILE A 311 3.44 -10.97 -20.45
CA ILE A 311 4.82 -10.49 -20.32
C ILE A 311 4.85 -9.02 -20.80
N PRO A 312 5.50 -8.08 -20.08
CA PRO A 312 5.60 -6.69 -20.53
C PRO A 312 6.28 -6.54 -21.89
N TYR A 313 5.94 -5.48 -22.62
CA TYR A 313 6.66 -5.16 -23.86
C TYR A 313 8.09 -4.67 -23.56
N PRO A 314 9.11 -5.12 -24.31
CA PRO A 314 10.51 -4.77 -24.04
C PRO A 314 10.78 -3.26 -23.95
N GLY A 315 11.31 -2.81 -22.82
CA GLY A 315 11.67 -1.41 -22.53
C GLY A 315 10.56 -0.56 -21.91
N VAL A 316 9.34 -1.08 -21.71
CA VAL A 316 8.22 -0.28 -21.15
C VAL A 316 8.52 0.30 -19.76
N SER A 317 9.06 -0.52 -18.86
CA SER A 317 9.44 -0.09 -17.51
C SER A 317 10.61 0.89 -17.54
N ALA A 318 11.60 0.64 -18.40
CA ALA A 318 12.76 1.50 -18.60
C ALA A 318 12.37 2.90 -19.12
N LEU A 319 11.35 3.00 -19.99
CA LEU A 319 10.82 4.28 -20.46
C LEU A 319 9.94 4.97 -19.42
N TYR A 320 9.06 4.23 -18.74
CA TYR A 320 8.14 4.82 -17.75
C TYR A 320 8.90 5.38 -16.53
N ALA A 321 9.98 4.72 -16.11
CA ALA A 321 10.86 5.21 -15.05
C ALA A 321 11.55 6.54 -15.42
N ARG A 322 11.94 6.73 -16.69
CA ARG A 322 12.64 7.93 -17.19
C ARG A 322 11.70 9.09 -17.54
N LEU A 323 10.51 8.78 -18.05
CA LEU A 323 9.45 9.77 -18.27
C LEU A 323 8.87 10.31 -16.97
N SER A 324 8.85 9.50 -15.89
CA SER A 324 8.32 9.95 -14.62
C SER A 324 9.34 10.76 -13.83
N ARG A 325 9.00 12.03 -13.60
CA ARG A 325 9.70 12.94 -12.69
C ARG A 325 8.86 13.02 -11.41
N GLY A 326 9.02 12.03 -10.55
CA GLY A 326 8.33 11.94 -9.27
C GLY A 326 8.84 12.94 -8.23
N LEU A 327 8.28 12.90 -7.02
CA LEU A 327 8.71 13.75 -5.91
C LEU A 327 10.11 13.36 -5.44
N ALA A 328 11.00 14.34 -5.31
CA ALA A 328 12.28 14.15 -4.63
C ALA A 328 12.05 14.05 -3.11
N GLN A 329 12.54 12.98 -2.48
CA GLN A 329 12.35 12.72 -1.04
C GLN A 329 13.47 13.31 -0.16
N ALA A 330 14.57 13.78 -0.77
CA ALA A 330 15.70 14.41 -0.10
C ALA A 330 16.08 15.73 -0.78
N ALA A 331 16.61 16.68 0.00
CA ALA A 331 16.94 18.04 -0.46
C ALA A 331 18.12 18.10 -1.47
N ASN A 332 18.82 17.00 -1.69
CA ASN A 332 19.85 16.83 -2.72
C ASN A 332 19.32 16.24 -4.05
N GLY A 333 18.02 15.93 -4.14
CA GLY A 333 17.41 15.35 -5.33
C GLY A 333 17.52 13.82 -5.46
N GLU A 334 18.16 13.13 -4.51
CA GLU A 334 18.29 11.67 -4.54
C GLU A 334 16.96 10.96 -4.21
N ASN A 335 16.83 9.73 -4.69
CA ASN A 335 15.67 8.85 -4.47
C ASN A 335 14.30 9.40 -4.96
N VAL A 336 14.29 10.08 -6.12
CA VAL A 336 13.05 10.27 -6.90
C VAL A 336 12.48 8.90 -7.27
N ARG A 337 11.27 8.59 -6.79
CA ARG A 337 10.55 7.36 -7.14
C ARG A 337 9.68 7.58 -8.39
N PRO A 338 9.69 6.66 -9.38
CA PRO A 338 8.73 6.70 -10.49
C PRO A 338 7.29 6.74 -9.99
N SER A 339 6.53 7.70 -10.52
CA SER A 339 5.13 7.94 -10.23
C SER A 339 4.29 7.54 -11.45
N ILE A 340 3.67 6.36 -11.36
CA ILE A 340 2.97 5.71 -12.47
C ILE A 340 1.54 5.38 -12.05
N THR A 341 0.59 5.50 -12.98
CA THR A 341 -0.83 5.28 -12.71
C THR A 341 -1.52 4.63 -13.90
N PHE A 342 -2.16 3.48 -13.69
CA PHE A 342 -2.92 2.83 -14.75
C PHE A 342 -4.38 3.27 -14.78
N LEU A 343 -4.98 3.30 -15.97
CA LEU A 343 -6.31 3.84 -16.23
C LEU A 343 -7.13 2.81 -17.01
N THR A 344 -7.84 1.92 -16.30
CA THR A 344 -8.53 0.77 -16.92
C THR A 344 -10.05 0.92 -16.92
N ALA A 345 -10.70 0.40 -17.97
CA ALA A 345 -12.16 0.31 -18.06
C ALA A 345 -12.74 -1.01 -17.47
N ARG A 346 -11.88 -1.92 -16.99
CA ARG A 346 -12.27 -3.22 -16.42
C ARG A 346 -13.02 -3.06 -15.08
N PRO A 347 -14.18 -3.72 -14.90
CA PRO A 347 -14.95 -3.64 -13.65
C PRO A 347 -14.17 -4.00 -12.39
N ARG A 348 -14.51 -3.33 -11.28
CA ARG A 348 -14.03 -3.67 -9.94
C ARG A 348 -14.40 -5.13 -9.62
N GLY A 349 -13.43 -5.92 -9.17
CA GLY A 349 -13.58 -7.37 -8.96
C GLY A 349 -13.19 -8.24 -10.16
N TRP A 350 -12.93 -7.68 -11.34
CA TRP A 350 -12.24 -8.40 -12.45
C TRP A 350 -10.71 -8.50 -12.22
N LEU A 351 -10.27 -8.36 -10.97
CA LEU A 351 -8.87 -8.31 -10.58
C LEU A 351 -8.46 -9.72 -10.17
N SER A 352 -7.79 -10.43 -11.07
CA SER A 352 -7.29 -11.79 -10.85
C SER A 352 -5.77 -11.82 -10.62
N VAL A 353 -5.27 -12.98 -10.22
CA VAL A 353 -3.85 -13.31 -10.00
C VAL A 353 -2.90 -12.73 -11.05
N GLY A 354 -3.31 -12.65 -12.33
CA GLY A 354 -2.49 -12.07 -13.39
C GLY A 354 -2.10 -10.60 -13.14
N ARG A 355 -2.94 -9.81 -12.46
CA ARG A 355 -2.61 -8.43 -12.06
C ARG A 355 -1.77 -8.37 -10.78
N TYR A 356 -1.89 -9.30 -9.84
CA TYR A 356 -0.93 -9.42 -8.73
C TYR A 356 0.48 -9.68 -9.28
N LEU A 357 0.61 -10.61 -10.23
CA LEU A 357 1.86 -10.86 -10.96
C LEU A 357 2.33 -9.62 -11.73
N THR A 358 1.43 -8.86 -12.39
CA THR A 358 1.78 -7.57 -13.01
C THR A 358 2.35 -6.58 -11.98
N LEU A 359 1.69 -6.42 -10.83
CA LEU A 359 2.07 -5.44 -9.80
C LEU A 359 3.38 -5.82 -9.12
N GLN A 360 3.58 -7.10 -8.79
CA GLN A 360 4.86 -7.61 -8.30
C GLN A 360 5.97 -7.44 -9.33
N HIS A 361 5.69 -7.68 -10.61
CA HIS A 361 6.70 -7.54 -11.66
C HIS A 361 7.06 -6.06 -11.91
N LEU A 362 6.08 -5.15 -11.95
CA LEU A 362 6.32 -3.70 -11.98
C LEU A 362 7.16 -3.24 -10.77
N LYS A 363 6.84 -3.71 -9.56
CA LYS A 363 7.66 -3.47 -8.36
C LYS A 363 9.09 -4.00 -8.53
N SER A 364 9.27 -5.20 -9.09
CA SER A 364 10.59 -5.80 -9.37
C SER A 364 11.40 -5.02 -10.41
N LEU A 365 10.73 -4.32 -11.33
CA LEU A 365 11.32 -3.45 -12.35
C LEU A 365 11.44 -1.98 -11.90
N GLY A 366 11.41 -1.72 -10.59
CA GLY A 366 11.69 -0.41 -10.02
C GLY A 366 10.51 0.58 -10.01
N VAL A 367 9.28 0.10 -10.19
CA VAL A 367 8.05 0.90 -10.09
C VAL A 367 7.33 0.60 -8.76
N PRO A 368 7.69 1.26 -7.63
CA PRO A 368 7.14 0.94 -6.32
C PRO A 368 5.68 1.41 -6.14
N ASN A 369 5.32 2.52 -6.79
CA ASN A 369 4.07 3.25 -6.54
C ASN A 369 3.12 3.07 -7.73
N VAL A 370 2.25 2.05 -7.70
CA VAL A 370 1.28 1.78 -8.78
C VAL A 370 -0.15 2.10 -8.35
N THR A 371 -0.67 3.24 -8.80
CA THR A 371 -2.12 3.55 -8.69
C THR A 371 -2.87 2.88 -9.85
N VAL A 372 -4.12 2.40 -9.66
CA VAL A 372 -4.98 2.02 -10.79
C VAL A 372 -6.41 2.56 -10.65
N LEU A 373 -6.83 3.33 -11.66
CA LEU A 373 -8.14 3.97 -11.77
C LEU A 373 -9.10 3.02 -12.50
N ASN A 374 -10.10 2.50 -11.78
CA ASN A 374 -10.98 1.44 -12.28
C ASN A 374 -12.35 1.99 -12.72
N GLY A 375 -12.67 1.92 -14.01
CA GLY A 375 -14.01 2.11 -14.56
C GLY A 375 -14.89 0.86 -14.44
N SER A 376 -16.22 1.01 -14.51
CA SER A 376 -17.13 -0.15 -14.67
C SER A 376 -18.09 0.11 -15.82
N VAL A 377 -17.78 -0.46 -16.98
CA VAL A 377 -18.70 -0.52 -18.11
C VAL A 377 -19.58 -1.78 -18.00
N LYS A 378 -20.87 -1.65 -18.33
CA LYS A 378 -21.84 -2.75 -18.36
C LYS A 378 -22.49 -2.86 -19.74
N GLY A 379 -22.67 -4.10 -20.22
CA GLY A 379 -23.28 -4.43 -21.50
C GLY A 379 -22.31 -4.35 -22.69
N LEU A 380 -22.86 -4.36 -23.91
CA LEU A 380 -22.13 -3.95 -25.12
C LEU A 380 -21.79 -2.46 -25.03
N VAL A 381 -20.53 -2.12 -25.28
CA VAL A 381 -19.95 -0.82 -24.97
C VAL A 381 -19.12 -0.36 -26.17
N SER A 382 -19.37 0.85 -26.66
CA SER A 382 -18.58 1.44 -27.73
C SER A 382 -17.22 1.93 -27.23
N ASN A 383 -16.22 1.93 -28.11
CA ASN A 383 -14.89 2.50 -27.83
C ASN A 383 -14.95 3.97 -27.41
N GLU A 384 -15.94 4.74 -27.88
CA GLU A 384 -16.25 6.09 -27.37
C GLU A 384 -16.69 6.09 -25.89
N LYS A 385 -17.52 5.14 -25.46
CA LYS A 385 -17.96 5.04 -24.06
C LYS A 385 -16.83 4.61 -23.13
N ILE A 386 -15.86 3.81 -23.63
CA ILE A 386 -14.59 3.53 -22.95
C ILE A 386 -13.78 4.82 -22.82
N ALA A 387 -13.54 5.53 -23.94
CA ALA A 387 -12.76 6.77 -23.96
C ALA A 387 -13.35 7.85 -23.02
N ASN A 388 -14.67 8.03 -23.00
CA ASN A 388 -15.33 8.98 -22.11
C ASN A 388 -15.19 8.59 -20.63
N LEU A 389 -15.34 7.31 -20.27
CA LEU A 389 -15.15 6.86 -18.89
C LEU A 389 -13.70 7.00 -18.43
N LYS A 390 -12.73 6.72 -19.31
CA LYS A 390 -11.31 6.97 -19.04
C LYS A 390 -11.02 8.47 -18.88
N LEU A 391 -11.61 9.33 -19.71
CA LEU A 391 -11.46 10.80 -19.63
C LEU A 391 -12.05 11.37 -18.32
N ASP A 392 -13.22 10.90 -17.89
CA ASP A 392 -13.83 11.23 -16.60
C ASP A 392 -12.92 10.86 -15.42
N ASN A 393 -12.38 9.64 -15.45
CA ASN A 393 -11.47 9.13 -14.42
C ASN A 393 -10.14 9.91 -14.42
N PHE A 394 -9.56 10.20 -15.58
CA PHE A 394 -8.37 11.03 -15.71
C PHE A 394 -8.63 12.44 -15.17
N SER A 395 -9.74 13.08 -15.54
CA SER A 395 -10.05 14.46 -15.13
C SER A 395 -10.18 14.59 -13.60
N ARG A 396 -10.83 13.61 -12.96
CA ARG A 396 -10.91 13.53 -11.49
C ARG A 396 -9.56 13.22 -10.84
N PHE A 397 -8.72 12.43 -11.49
CA PHE A 397 -7.38 12.10 -11.00
C PHE A 397 -6.42 13.29 -11.08
N ALA A 398 -6.34 13.95 -12.24
CA ALA A 398 -5.50 15.11 -12.46
C ALA A 398 -5.86 16.28 -11.52
N ALA A 399 -7.15 16.45 -11.21
CA ALA A 399 -7.61 17.40 -10.21
C ALA A 399 -7.12 17.10 -8.76
N LEU A 400 -6.70 15.88 -8.45
CA LEU A 400 -6.04 15.53 -7.18
C LEU A 400 -4.52 15.74 -7.21
N PHE A 401 -3.91 15.78 -8.40
CA PHE A 401 -2.48 15.99 -8.60
C PHE A 401 -2.18 17.24 -9.44
N PRO A 402 -2.76 18.43 -9.13
CA PRO A 402 -2.57 19.63 -9.95
C PRO A 402 -1.14 20.17 -9.95
N GLU A 403 -0.25 19.69 -9.07
CA GLU A 403 1.21 19.92 -9.11
C GLU A 403 1.93 19.16 -10.24
N PHE A 404 1.36 18.05 -10.72
CA PHE A 404 1.95 17.23 -11.77
C PHE A 404 1.54 17.68 -13.18
N LYS A 405 2.41 17.35 -14.14
CA LYS A 405 2.06 17.18 -15.56
C LYS A 405 1.97 15.68 -15.87
N PHE A 406 1.31 15.33 -16.98
CA PHE A 406 1.00 13.95 -17.33
C PHE A 406 1.53 13.60 -18.72
N VAL A 407 1.97 12.36 -18.88
CA VAL A 407 2.20 11.72 -20.19
C VAL A 407 1.30 10.49 -20.26
N PHE A 408 0.50 10.38 -21.32
CA PHE A 408 -0.45 9.28 -21.48
C PHE A 408 0.06 8.19 -22.43
N PHE A 409 -0.17 6.93 -22.09
CA PHE A 409 0.06 5.74 -22.92
C PHE A 409 -1.21 4.90 -23.06
N GLY A 410 -1.48 4.40 -24.27
CA GLY A 410 -2.60 3.50 -24.55
C GLY A 410 -2.40 2.73 -25.86
N ASP A 411 -3.45 2.05 -26.32
CA ASP A 411 -3.42 1.21 -27.52
C ASP A 411 -4.18 1.80 -28.72
N SER A 412 -3.98 1.20 -29.89
CA SER A 412 -4.68 1.56 -31.14
C SER A 412 -5.82 0.62 -31.53
N GLY A 413 -6.06 -0.44 -30.75
CA GLY A 413 -7.09 -1.46 -30.94
C GLY A 413 -8.42 -1.19 -30.22
N GLN A 414 -8.45 -0.33 -29.20
CA GLN A 414 -9.69 0.10 -28.51
C GLN A 414 -9.97 1.61 -28.66
N GLY A 415 -10.46 2.26 -27.59
CA GLY A 415 -10.83 3.68 -27.56
C GLY A 415 -9.71 4.65 -27.17
N ASP A 416 -8.50 4.15 -26.94
CA ASP A 416 -7.45 4.92 -26.26
C ASP A 416 -6.79 5.97 -27.16
N THR A 417 -6.84 5.77 -28.48
CA THR A 417 -6.47 6.83 -29.43
C THR A 417 -7.47 7.99 -29.42
N LEU A 418 -8.77 7.70 -29.33
CA LEU A 418 -9.81 8.73 -29.20
C LEU A 418 -9.68 9.48 -27.87
N LEU A 419 -9.38 8.76 -26.78
CA LEU A 419 -9.01 9.34 -25.48
C LEU A 419 -7.79 10.26 -25.60
N ALA A 420 -6.70 9.81 -26.24
CA ALA A 420 -5.50 10.61 -26.43
C ALA A 420 -5.79 11.95 -27.13
N SER A 421 -6.56 11.95 -28.22
CA SER A 421 -6.94 13.22 -28.86
C SER A 421 -7.81 14.11 -27.95
N ARG A 422 -8.70 13.52 -27.14
CA ARG A 422 -9.53 14.25 -26.17
C ARG A 422 -8.69 14.82 -25.03
N LEU A 423 -7.66 14.12 -24.57
CA LEU A 423 -6.71 14.58 -23.55
C LEU A 423 -5.91 15.79 -24.05
N LEU A 424 -5.36 15.74 -25.26
CA LEU A 424 -4.63 16.87 -25.87
C LEU A 424 -5.54 18.10 -26.07
N LYS A 425 -6.81 17.89 -26.47
CA LYS A 425 -7.77 18.99 -26.72
C LYS A 425 -8.34 19.60 -25.43
N SER A 426 -8.62 18.78 -24.42
CA SER A 426 -9.31 19.22 -23.18
C SER A 426 -8.37 19.55 -22.02
N CYS A 427 -7.12 19.05 -22.05
CA CYS A 427 -6.13 19.23 -20.98
C CYS A 427 -4.74 19.65 -21.51
N PRO A 428 -4.61 20.56 -22.50
CA PRO A 428 -3.34 20.85 -23.17
C PRO A 428 -2.25 21.38 -22.23
N GLU A 429 -2.61 22.10 -21.17
CA GLU A 429 -1.65 22.58 -20.17
C GLU A 429 -1.13 21.48 -19.24
N GLN A 430 -1.85 20.36 -19.11
CA GLN A 430 -1.54 19.30 -18.14
C GLN A 430 -0.96 18.06 -18.81
N VAL A 431 -1.38 17.72 -20.03
CA VAL A 431 -0.93 16.53 -20.78
C VAL A 431 0.16 16.95 -21.78
N LEU A 432 1.41 16.59 -21.48
CA LEU A 432 2.59 16.99 -22.28
C LEU A 432 2.68 16.21 -23.60
N ALA A 433 2.25 14.95 -23.58
CA ALA A 433 2.24 14.07 -24.76
C ALA A 433 1.29 12.89 -24.55
N THR A 434 0.89 12.28 -25.67
CA THR A 434 0.15 11.02 -25.70
C THR A 434 0.82 10.06 -26.68
N PHE A 435 1.10 8.85 -26.24
CA PHE A 435 1.76 7.79 -27.01
C PHE A 435 0.82 6.59 -27.16
N ILE A 436 0.68 6.08 -28.38
CA ILE A 436 -0.25 5.00 -28.71
C ILE A 436 0.51 3.83 -29.34
N HIS A 437 0.46 2.68 -28.68
CA HIS A 437 1.06 1.45 -29.18
C HIS A 437 0.30 0.96 -30.42
N ASN A 438 1.02 0.81 -31.53
CA ASN A 438 0.47 0.45 -32.83
C ASN A 438 0.25 -1.07 -32.97
N VAL A 439 -0.53 -1.67 -32.06
CA VAL A 439 -0.87 -3.11 -31.97
C VAL A 439 -1.44 -3.75 -33.24
N ASN A 440 -1.85 -2.93 -34.22
CA ASN A 440 -2.47 -3.35 -35.47
C ASN A 440 -1.87 -2.57 -36.66
N PRO A 441 -0.57 -2.70 -36.96
CA PRO A 441 0.14 -1.76 -37.83
C PRO A 441 -0.36 -1.76 -39.28
N ILE A 442 -0.83 -2.91 -39.76
CA ILE A 442 -1.40 -3.12 -41.11
C ILE A 442 -2.64 -2.24 -41.36
N PHE A 443 -3.42 -1.93 -40.32
CA PHE A 443 -4.67 -1.18 -40.46
C PHE A 443 -4.46 0.33 -40.36
N ALA A 444 -4.95 1.07 -41.35
CA ALA A 444 -4.92 2.55 -41.37
C ALA A 444 -5.91 3.22 -40.40
N ARG A 445 -6.76 2.43 -39.72
CA ARG A 445 -7.74 2.86 -38.72
C ARG A 445 -7.44 2.25 -37.35
N THR A 446 -7.96 2.88 -36.31
CA THR A 446 -7.91 2.44 -34.91
C THR A 446 -9.21 1.74 -34.51
N GLY A 447 -9.26 1.17 -33.30
CA GLY A 447 -10.43 0.44 -32.76
C GLY A 447 -11.73 1.24 -32.72
N ASP A 448 -11.66 2.54 -32.45
CA ASP A 448 -12.79 3.47 -32.52
C ASP A 448 -13.28 3.75 -33.96
N GLY A 449 -12.52 3.30 -34.97
CA GLY A 449 -12.80 3.52 -36.40
C GLY A 449 -12.18 4.79 -36.97
N GLY A 450 -11.59 5.67 -36.15
CA GLY A 450 -10.83 6.83 -36.60
C GLY A 450 -9.61 6.48 -37.45
N ARG A 451 -9.08 7.44 -38.21
CA ARG A 451 -7.89 7.24 -39.08
C ARG A 451 -6.63 7.59 -38.30
N LYS A 452 -5.63 6.69 -38.25
CA LYS A 452 -4.36 6.94 -37.53
C LYS A 452 -3.68 8.24 -37.97
N ARG A 453 -3.63 8.50 -39.28
CA ARG A 453 -3.09 9.76 -39.85
C ARG A 453 -3.85 11.02 -39.43
N ALA A 454 -5.14 10.92 -39.07
CA ALA A 454 -5.90 12.06 -38.57
C ALA A 454 -5.53 12.36 -37.11
N TYR A 455 -5.52 11.34 -36.25
CA TYR A 455 -5.09 11.49 -34.86
C TYR A 455 -3.62 11.92 -34.73
N ALA A 456 -2.73 11.47 -35.62
CA ALA A 456 -1.35 11.95 -35.69
C ALA A 456 -1.25 13.44 -36.03
N ALA A 457 -2.11 13.96 -36.90
CA ALA A 457 -2.22 15.39 -37.20
C ALA A 457 -2.82 16.21 -36.03
N GLU A 458 -3.43 15.55 -35.04
CA GLU A 458 -3.89 16.14 -33.77
C GLU A 458 -2.85 16.00 -32.64
N GLY A 459 -1.64 15.52 -32.93
CA GLY A 459 -0.52 15.41 -32.00
C GLY A 459 -0.37 14.06 -31.28
N VAL A 460 -1.19 13.05 -31.62
CA VAL A 460 -1.12 11.70 -31.03
C VAL A 460 0.05 10.92 -31.65
N GLU A 461 1.05 10.57 -30.84
CA GLU A 461 2.24 9.85 -31.31
C GLU A 461 1.95 8.34 -31.40
N PHE A 462 2.05 7.73 -32.59
CA PHE A 462 1.96 6.27 -32.73
C PHE A 462 3.36 5.66 -32.76
N PHE A 463 3.59 4.55 -32.03
CA PHE A 463 4.88 3.87 -31.97
C PHE A 463 4.79 2.36 -32.27
N GLY A 464 5.89 1.80 -32.80
CA GLY A 464 6.05 0.37 -33.04
C GLY A 464 6.64 -0.35 -31.83
N THR A 465 7.80 0.10 -31.34
CA THR A 465 8.44 -0.40 -30.11
C THR A 465 8.58 0.71 -29.06
N TYR A 466 8.92 0.31 -27.83
CA TYR A 466 9.17 1.27 -26.74
C TYR A 466 10.48 2.06 -26.90
N ALA A 467 11.46 1.57 -27.67
CA ALA A 467 12.59 2.35 -28.13
C ALA A 467 12.14 3.47 -29.10
N GLY A 468 11.26 3.16 -30.06
CA GLY A 468 10.62 4.16 -30.92
C GLY A 468 9.80 5.19 -30.15
N ALA A 469 9.10 4.75 -29.09
CA ALA A 469 8.39 5.64 -28.17
C ALA A 469 9.35 6.57 -27.40
N ALA A 470 10.51 6.06 -26.96
CA ALA A 470 11.56 6.86 -26.33
C ALA A 470 12.10 7.94 -27.30
N LEU A 471 12.35 7.58 -28.56
CA LEU A 471 12.75 8.55 -29.59
C LEU A 471 11.68 9.65 -29.81
N GLY A 472 10.39 9.28 -29.79
CA GLY A 472 9.28 10.24 -29.81
C GLY A 472 9.24 11.15 -28.58
N ALA A 473 9.48 10.59 -27.38
CA ALA A 473 9.59 11.35 -26.14
C ALA A 473 10.78 12.34 -26.14
N HIS A 474 11.93 11.93 -26.67
CA HIS A 474 13.09 12.82 -26.84
C HIS A 474 12.81 13.93 -27.87
N LYS A 475 12.14 13.63 -28.99
CA LYS A 475 11.69 14.63 -29.97
C LYS A 475 10.73 15.67 -29.37
N LYS A 476 10.01 15.33 -28.30
CA LYS A 476 9.15 16.24 -27.51
C LYS A 476 9.86 16.84 -26.27
N GLY A 477 11.17 16.63 -26.09
CA GLY A 477 11.96 17.17 -24.98
C GLY A 477 11.68 16.54 -23.60
N LEU A 478 11.02 15.38 -23.56
CA LEU A 478 10.60 14.75 -22.30
C LEU A 478 11.71 13.93 -21.62
N ILE A 479 12.66 13.40 -22.39
CA ILE A 479 13.81 12.62 -21.93
C ILE A 479 15.10 13.01 -22.69
N SER A 480 16.26 12.74 -22.11
CA SER A 480 17.57 13.02 -22.72
C SER A 480 17.90 12.06 -23.88
N ALA A 481 19.04 12.25 -24.55
CA ALA A 481 19.54 11.30 -25.53
C ALA A 481 20.08 10.01 -24.88
N GLU A 482 20.68 10.13 -23.69
CA GLU A 482 21.15 9.01 -22.86
C GLU A 482 19.99 8.13 -22.40
N ASP A 483 18.86 8.75 -22.03
CA ASP A 483 17.62 8.05 -21.70
C ASP A 483 17.06 7.22 -22.87
N VAL A 484 17.20 7.68 -24.11
CA VAL A 484 16.76 6.92 -25.30
C VAL A 484 17.63 5.69 -25.50
N LEU A 485 18.96 5.85 -25.44
CA LEU A 485 19.91 4.75 -25.58
C LEU A 485 19.69 3.69 -24.48
N ALA A 486 19.54 4.12 -23.22
CA ALA A 486 19.32 3.20 -22.11
C ALA A 486 17.88 2.64 -22.02
N VAL A 487 16.97 3.04 -22.93
CA VAL A 487 15.70 2.33 -23.20
C VAL A 487 15.87 1.37 -24.39
N ALA A 488 16.66 1.73 -25.40
CA ALA A 488 17.03 0.84 -26.50
C ALA A 488 17.77 -0.42 -25.99
N ASP A 489 18.83 -0.24 -25.19
CA ASP A 489 19.58 -1.33 -24.54
C ASP A 489 18.66 -2.28 -23.75
N ALA A 490 17.68 -1.70 -23.04
CA ALA A 490 16.70 -2.45 -22.28
C ALA A 490 15.70 -3.18 -23.18
N SER A 491 15.20 -2.54 -24.25
CA SER A 491 14.32 -3.16 -25.24
C SER A 491 14.99 -4.33 -25.97
N GLU A 492 16.26 -4.23 -26.32
CA GLU A 492 17.01 -5.35 -26.92
C GLU A 492 17.16 -6.51 -25.94
N LYS A 493 17.68 -6.23 -24.75
CA LYS A 493 17.92 -7.25 -23.73
C LYS A 493 16.63 -7.95 -23.32
N GLU A 494 15.59 -7.20 -22.99
CA GLU A 494 14.29 -7.76 -22.58
C GLU A 494 13.67 -8.59 -23.72
N LEU A 495 13.75 -8.15 -24.98
CA LEU A 495 13.26 -8.93 -26.13
C LEU A 495 14.01 -10.27 -26.26
N GLU A 496 15.33 -10.30 -26.03
CA GLU A 496 16.09 -11.55 -26.05
C GLU A 496 15.77 -12.46 -24.86
N GLU A 497 15.46 -11.93 -23.68
CA GLU A 497 15.01 -12.72 -22.52
C GLU A 497 13.57 -13.28 -22.69
N ILE A 498 12.70 -12.67 -23.50
CA ILE A 498 11.34 -13.18 -23.75
C ILE A 498 11.35 -14.55 -24.46
N LEU A 499 10.71 -15.53 -23.82
CA LEU A 499 10.44 -16.85 -24.38
C LEU A 499 9.15 -16.85 -25.22
N PHE A 500 9.29 -16.91 -26.55
CA PHE A 500 8.18 -17.17 -27.47
C PHE A 500 7.92 -18.68 -27.54
N LEU A 501 6.64 -19.08 -27.57
CA LEU A 501 6.20 -20.48 -27.54
C LEU A 501 5.20 -20.77 -28.66
N GLY A 502 5.19 -22.00 -29.16
CA GLY A 502 4.33 -22.45 -30.27
C GLY A 502 5.07 -22.56 -31.61
N PRO A 503 4.37 -23.00 -32.69
CA PRO A 503 5.01 -23.33 -33.98
C PRO A 503 5.59 -22.10 -34.70
N GLU A 504 5.04 -20.91 -34.47
CA GLU A 504 5.46 -19.67 -35.13
C GLU A 504 6.49 -18.88 -34.30
N ALA A 505 6.86 -19.35 -33.11
CA ALA A 505 7.66 -18.63 -32.12
C ALA A 505 8.95 -17.99 -32.66
N THR A 506 9.72 -18.74 -33.46
CA THR A 506 10.97 -18.27 -34.08
C THR A 506 10.71 -17.15 -35.10
N ILE A 507 9.61 -17.24 -35.85
CA ILE A 507 9.21 -16.23 -36.84
C ILE A 507 8.76 -14.97 -36.10
N MET A 508 7.86 -15.11 -35.13
CA MET A 508 7.37 -14.00 -34.31
C MET A 508 8.50 -13.23 -33.62
N LYS A 509 9.45 -13.92 -32.97
CA LYS A 509 10.61 -13.25 -32.33
C LYS A 509 11.50 -12.55 -33.35
N SER A 510 11.71 -13.15 -34.52
CA SER A 510 12.48 -12.54 -35.62
C SER A 510 11.81 -11.27 -36.16
N GLU A 511 10.49 -11.29 -36.36
CA GLU A 511 9.74 -10.09 -36.74
C GLU A 511 9.84 -8.97 -35.70
N ARG A 512 9.65 -9.28 -34.41
CA ARG A 512 9.77 -8.26 -33.34
C ARG A 512 11.19 -7.70 -33.23
N ARG A 513 12.22 -8.51 -33.49
CA ARG A 513 13.61 -8.04 -33.59
C ARG A 513 13.81 -7.11 -34.80
N ASN A 514 13.22 -7.43 -35.95
CA ASN A 514 13.26 -6.55 -37.13
C ASN A 514 12.49 -5.24 -36.93
N GLU A 515 11.37 -5.26 -36.19
CA GLU A 515 10.64 -4.06 -35.78
C GLU A 515 11.47 -3.19 -34.83
N LEU A 516 12.16 -3.80 -33.86
CA LEU A 516 13.06 -3.10 -32.95
C LEU A 516 14.27 -2.50 -33.69
N GLN A 517 14.95 -3.28 -34.54
CA GLN A 517 16.11 -2.81 -35.31
C GLN A 517 15.80 -1.56 -36.14
N GLN A 518 14.60 -1.47 -36.73
CA GLN A 518 14.17 -0.27 -37.46
C GLN A 518 14.07 0.97 -36.56
N ASP A 519 13.59 0.82 -35.32
CA ASP A 519 13.57 1.90 -34.33
C ASP A 519 15.00 2.22 -33.82
N LEU A 520 15.90 1.24 -33.70
CA LEU A 520 17.32 1.44 -33.34
C LEU A 520 18.08 2.22 -34.43
N ASP A 521 17.98 1.81 -35.68
CA ASP A 521 18.60 2.50 -36.83
C ASP A 521 18.12 3.96 -36.91
N LEU A 522 16.85 4.21 -36.60
CA LEU A 522 16.26 5.54 -36.52
C LEU A 522 16.76 6.36 -35.32
N ILE A 523 17.03 5.73 -34.16
CA ILE A 523 17.64 6.35 -32.99
C ILE A 523 19.06 6.82 -33.34
N ASP A 524 19.89 5.93 -33.87
CA ASP A 524 21.29 6.25 -34.23
C ASP A 524 21.36 7.40 -35.24
N MET A 525 20.61 7.33 -36.34
CA MET A 525 20.55 8.42 -37.32
C MET A 525 20.11 9.76 -36.67
N CYS A 526 19.09 9.74 -35.79
CA CYS A 526 18.60 10.96 -35.13
C CYS A 526 19.58 11.54 -34.11
N LEU A 527 20.32 10.71 -33.38
CA LEU A 527 21.23 11.15 -32.32
C LEU A 527 22.63 11.50 -32.85
N HIS A 528 23.11 10.81 -33.90
CA HIS A 528 24.36 11.17 -34.57
C HIS A 528 24.25 12.45 -35.38
N ALA A 529 23.14 12.71 -36.08
CA ALA A 529 22.94 13.95 -36.83
C ALA A 529 23.09 15.20 -35.95
N LYS A 530 22.45 15.22 -34.78
CA LYS A 530 22.55 16.32 -33.80
C LYS A 530 23.96 16.59 -33.28
N ARG A 531 24.86 15.59 -33.28
CA ARG A 531 26.27 15.78 -32.87
C ARG A 531 27.09 16.55 -33.92
N HIS A 532 26.66 16.57 -35.18
CA HIS A 532 27.30 17.32 -36.27
C HIS A 532 26.73 18.73 -36.48
N GLU A 533 25.64 19.10 -35.79
CA GLU A 533 25.07 20.46 -35.81
C GLU A 533 25.55 21.33 -34.63
N LEU A 534 26.35 20.76 -33.72
CA LEU A 534 26.78 21.37 -32.44
C LEU A 534 28.31 21.41 -32.25
N GLY A 535 29.08 21.18 -33.32
CA GLY A 535 30.55 21.22 -33.34
C GLY A 535 31.09 21.81 -34.63
#